data_AF-S0JKT7-F1
#
_entry.id   AF-S0JKT7-F1
#
_cell.length_a   1.000
_cell.length_b   1.000
_cell.length_c   1.000
_cell.angle_alpha   90.00
_cell.angle_beta   90.00
_cell.angle_gamma   90.00
#
_symmetry.space_group_name_H-M   'P 1'
#
loop_
_entity.id
_entity.type
_entity.pdbx_description
1 polymer ?
#
loop_
_entity_poly.entity_id
_entity_poly.type
_entity_poly.pdbx_seq_one_letter_code
_entity_poly.pdbx_strand_id
1 'polypeptide(L)'
;MKKINHLLQLGSILLMIGAIILFVVASKSVKQVGAPNFDLTRWEDVDLFILKLGFNCLIGSFVLSVSSFFFSVKWLNKKENK
;
A
#
# COMPACT_ATOMS: atom_id res chain seq x y z
N MET A 1 7.03 -5.34 -23.36
CA MET A 1 7.46 -5.38 -21.95
C MET A 1 7.40 -4.04 -21.23
N LYS A 2 7.74 -2.89 -21.86
CA LYS A 2 7.59 -1.56 -21.22
C LYS A 2 6.19 -1.28 -20.66
N LYS A 3 5.12 -1.68 -21.38
CA LYS A 3 3.72 -1.54 -20.92
C LYS A 3 3.43 -2.27 -19.60
N ILE A 4 4.04 -3.43 -19.38
CA ILE A 4 3.83 -4.24 -18.17
C ILE A 4 4.51 -3.58 -16.96
N ASN A 5 5.74 -3.07 -17.13
CA ASN A 5 6.41 -2.31 -16.07
C ASN A 5 5.64 -1.04 -15.69
N HIS A 6 5.07 -0.32 -16.66
CA HIS A 6 4.23 0.84 -16.36
C HIS A 6 2.97 0.47 -15.58
N LEU A 7 2.30 -0.64 -15.91
CA LEU A 7 1.15 -1.12 -15.16
C LEU A 7 1.52 -1.53 -13.72
N LEU A 8 2.65 -2.20 -13.53
CA LEU A 8 3.16 -2.57 -12.20
C LEU A 8 3.50 -1.34 -11.36
N GLN A 9 4.13 -0.32 -11.96
CA GLN A 9 4.42 0.95 -11.29
C GLN A 9 3.15 1.72 -10.92
N LEU A 10 2.17 1.78 -11.83
CA LEU A 10 0.86 2.40 -11.55
C LEU A 10 0.14 1.69 -10.41
N GLY A 11 0.12 0.34 -10.41
CA GLY A 11 -0.48 -0.45 -9.32
C GLY A 11 0.23 -0.23 -7.98
N SER A 12 1.57 -0.15 -7.99
CA SER A 12 2.37 0.16 -6.80
C SER A 12 2.00 1.54 -6.21
N ILE A 13 1.91 2.57 -7.06
CA ILE A 13 1.58 3.94 -6.64
C ILE A 13 0.14 4.01 -6.10
N LEU A 14 -0.81 3.37 -6.77
CA LEU A 14 -2.21 3.33 -6.32
C LEU A 14 -2.36 2.66 -4.95
N LEU A 15 -1.68 1.54 -4.72
CA LEU A 15 -1.67 0.88 -3.41
C LEU A 15 -1.00 1.74 -2.34
N MET A 16 0.06 2.46 -2.68
CA MET A 16 0.74 3.36 -1.75
C MET A 16 -0.18 4.53 -1.34
N ILE A 17 -0.87 5.15 -2.30
CA ILE A 17 -1.86 6.20 -2.05
C ILE A 17 -3.01 5.66 -1.20
N GLY A 18 -3.52 4.46 -1.52
CA GLY A 18 -4.56 3.79 -0.74
C GLY A 18 -4.14 3.55 0.70
N ALA A 19 -2.91 3.10 0.93
CA ALA A 19 -2.37 2.94 2.28
C ALA A 19 -2.30 4.27 3.05
N ILE A 20 -1.81 5.34 2.41
CA ILE A 20 -1.74 6.68 3.03
C ILE A 20 -3.13 7.15 3.45
N ILE A 21 -4.15 6.98 2.59
CA ILE A 21 -5.53 7.37 2.89
C ILE A 21 -6.04 6.58 4.11
N LEU A 22 -5.81 5.25 4.15
CA LEU A 22 -6.23 4.41 5.27
C LEU A 22 -5.57 4.83 6.59
N PHE A 23 -4.26 5.14 6.57
CA PHE A 23 -3.57 5.66 7.76
C PHE A 23 -4.09 7.04 8.20
N VAL A 24 -4.42 7.92 7.26
CA VAL A 24 -5.02 9.22 7.58
C VAL A 24 -6.39 9.03 8.24
N VAL A 25 -7.22 8.12 7.73
CA VAL A 25 -8.52 7.80 8.33
C VAL A 25 -8.36 7.25 9.74
N ALA A 26 -7.47 6.27 9.95
CA ALA A 26 -7.16 5.74 11.28
C ALA A 26 -6.68 6.85 12.23
N SER A 27 -5.80 7.75 11.78
CA SER A 27 -5.29 8.85 12.61
C SER A 27 -6.37 9.86 13.03
N LYS A 28 -7.40 10.08 12.19
CA LYS A 28 -8.54 10.94 12.54
C LYS A 28 -9.46 10.27 13.55
N SER A 29 -9.61 8.96 13.44
CA SER A 29 -10.37 8.11 14.35
C SER A 29 -9.77 8.14 15.77
N VAL A 30 -8.44 8.00 15.89
CA VAL A 30 -7.70 8.15 17.16
C VAL A 30 -7.94 9.50 17.84
N LYS A 31 -8.12 10.59 17.09
CA LYS A 31 -8.38 11.92 17.67
C LYS A 31 -9.77 12.07 18.30
N GLN A 32 -10.70 11.14 18.04
CA GLN A 32 -12.03 11.12 18.63
C GLN A 32 -12.09 10.31 19.94
N VAL A 33 -10.99 9.65 20.32
CA VAL A 33 -10.86 8.96 21.61
C VAL A 33 -11.06 9.97 22.74
N GLY A 34 -12.07 9.73 23.58
CA GLY A 34 -12.46 10.62 24.68
C GLY A 34 -13.69 11.50 24.42
N ALA A 35 -14.31 11.40 23.24
CA ALA A 35 -15.61 12.01 22.99
C ALA A 35 -16.74 11.30 23.76
N PRO A 36 -17.80 12.03 24.20
CA PRO A 36 -18.87 11.45 25.03
C PRO A 36 -19.69 10.34 24.36
N ASN A 37 -19.63 10.22 23.02
CA ASN A 37 -20.31 9.17 22.24
C ASN A 37 -19.33 8.12 21.65
N PHE A 38 -18.12 8.02 22.20
CA PHE A 38 -17.08 7.17 21.67
C PHE A 38 -17.25 5.71 22.13
N ASP A 39 -17.56 4.82 21.19
CA ASP A 39 -17.65 3.38 21.43
C ASP A 39 -16.28 2.73 21.21
N LEU A 40 -15.60 2.46 22.32
CA LEU A 40 -14.22 1.93 22.36
C LEU A 40 -14.11 0.56 21.66
N THR A 41 -15.09 -0.32 21.88
CA THR A 41 -15.12 -1.69 21.35
C THR A 41 -15.25 -1.70 19.83
N ARG A 42 -16.16 -0.89 19.30
CA ARG A 42 -16.33 -0.75 17.85
C ARG A 42 -15.14 -0.06 17.19
N TRP A 43 -14.50 0.87 17.91
CA TRP A 43 -13.34 1.60 17.43
C TRP A 43 -12.11 0.69 17.29
N GLU A 44 -11.84 -0.17 18.27
CA GLU A 44 -10.68 -1.06 18.27
C GLU A 44 -10.70 -2.03 17.06
N ASP A 45 -11.84 -2.66 16.78
CA ASP A 45 -11.98 -3.57 15.64
C ASP A 45 -11.83 -2.87 14.29
N VAL A 46 -12.42 -1.68 14.15
CA VAL A 46 -12.42 -0.93 12.88
C VAL A 46 -11.05 -0.33 12.59
N ASP A 47 -10.41 0.30 13.58
CA ASP A 47 -9.08 0.90 13.40
C ASP A 47 -8.00 -0.19 13.22
N LEU A 48 -8.08 -1.31 13.94
CA LEU A 48 -7.18 -2.44 13.72
C LEU A 48 -7.35 -3.03 12.31
N PHE A 49 -8.58 -3.16 11.83
CA PHE A 49 -8.86 -3.61 10.47
C PHE A 49 -8.28 -2.64 9.42
N ILE A 50 -8.52 -1.33 9.58
CA ILE A 50 -8.03 -0.28 8.68
C ILE A 50 -6.50 -0.23 8.68
N LEU A 51 -5.86 -0.31 9.85
CA LEU A 51 -4.41 -0.35 9.98
C LEU A 51 -3.83 -1.58 9.30
N LYS A 52 -4.41 -2.77 9.56
CA LYS A 52 -3.99 -4.03 8.93
C LYS A 52 -4.14 -3.97 7.41
N LEU A 53 -5.23 -3.39 6.91
CA LEU A 53 -5.44 -3.18 5.48
C LEU A 53 -4.41 -2.20 4.89
N GLY A 54 -4.12 -1.10 5.59
CA GLY A 54 -3.10 -0.12 5.21
C GLY A 54 -1.70 -0.73 5.11
N PHE A 55 -1.31 -1.56 6.09
CA PHE A 55 -0.07 -2.31 6.06
C PHE A 55 -0.02 -3.33 4.91
N ASN A 56 -1.11 -4.06 4.66
CA ASN A 56 -1.18 -4.98 3.53
C ASN A 56 -1.01 -4.25 2.18
N CYS A 57 -1.61 -3.06 2.03
CA CYS A 57 -1.42 -2.22 0.85
C CYS A 57 0.03 -1.75 0.69
N LEU A 58 0.72 -1.37 1.78
CA LEU A 58 2.15 -1.04 1.74
C LEU A 58 3.00 -2.23 1.30
N ILE A 59 2.77 -3.41 1.89
CA ILE A 59 3.48 -4.64 1.53
C ILE A 59 3.24 -4.97 0.05
N GLY A 60 1.99 -4.89 -0.42
CA GLY A 60 1.65 -5.11 -1.83
C GLY A 60 2.37 -4.13 -2.76
N SER A 61 2.39 -2.84 -2.41
CA SER A 61 3.13 -1.80 -3.15
C SER A 61 4.63 -2.09 -3.23
N PHE A 62 5.23 -2.52 -2.11
CA PHE A 62 6.63 -2.89 -2.05
C PHE A 62 6.94 -4.11 -2.93
N VAL A 63 6.14 -5.17 -2.83
CA VAL A 63 6.31 -6.40 -3.63
C VAL A 63 6.19 -6.11 -5.13
N LEU A 64 5.23 -5.28 -5.55
CA LEU A 64 5.10 -4.87 -6.95
C LEU A 64 6.30 -4.05 -7.42
N SER A 65 6.81 -3.15 -6.57
CA SER A 65 7.98 -2.33 -6.86
C SER A 65 9.23 -3.19 -7.03
N VAL A 66 9.48 -4.13 -6.11
CA VAL A 66 10.59 -5.09 -6.19
C VAL A 66 10.46 -5.98 -7.42
N SER A 67 9.26 -6.50 -7.71
CA SER A 67 8.99 -7.31 -8.90
C SER A 67 9.31 -6.51 -10.18
N SER A 68 8.90 -5.25 -10.26
CA SER A 68 9.19 -4.38 -11.41
C SER A 68 10.69 -4.16 -11.61
N PHE A 69 11.45 -4.05 -10.51
CA PHE A 69 12.91 -3.91 -10.53
C PHE A 69 13.57 -5.16 -11.12
N PHE A 70 13.23 -6.35 -10.62
CA PHE A 70 13.75 -7.61 -11.15
C PHE A 70 13.42 -7.82 -12.63
N PHE A 71 12.20 -7.47 -13.05
CA PHE A 71 11.81 -7.49 -14.47
C PHE A 71 12.67 -6.56 -15.32
N SER A 72 13.02 -5.37 -14.79
CA SER A 72 13.88 -4.41 -15.48
C SER A 72 15.32 -4.91 -15.61
N VAL A 73 15.90 -5.45 -14.52
CA VAL A 73 17.27 -5.99 -14.50
C VAL A 73 17.41 -7.19 -15.45
N LYS A 74 16.47 -8.15 -15.39
CA LYS A 74 16.49 -9.34 -16.26
C LYS A 74 16.39 -8.96 -17.74
N TRP A 75 15.70 -7.87 -18.06
CA TRP A 75 15.60 -7.38 -19.43
C TRP A 75 16.88 -6.71 -19.92
N LEU A 76 17.56 -5.94 -19.07
CA LEU A 76 18.86 -5.34 -19.40
C LEU A 76 19.91 -6.42 -19.72
N ASN A 77 20.03 -7.46 -18.89
CA ASN A 77 20.94 -8.58 -19.14
C ASN A 77 20.62 -9.36 -20.43
N LYS A 78 19.35 -9.37 -20.88
CA LYS A 78 18.96 -9.99 -22.14
C LYS A 78 19.34 -9.16 -23.37
N LYS A 79 19.52 -7.84 -23.20
CA LYS A 79 19.97 -6.94 -24.28
C LYS A 79 21.47 -6.98 -24.51
N GLU A 80 22.27 -7.20 -23.48
CA GLU A 80 23.74 -7.30 -23.62
C GLU A 80 24.20 -8.63 -24.25
N ASN A 81 23.37 -9.68 -24.19
CA ASN A 81 23.68 -11.00 -24.77
C ASN A 81 23.14 -11.20 -26.21
N LYS A 82 22.84 -10.12 -26.93
CA LYS A 82 22.37 -10.14 -28.33
C LYS A 82 23.15 -9.16 -29.17
#